data_AF-A0A6P3XE58-F1
#
_entry.id   AF-A0A6P3XE58-F1
#
_cell.length_a   1.000
_cell.length_b   1.000
_cell.length_c   1.000
_cell.angle_alpha   90.00
_cell.angle_beta   90.00
_cell.angle_gamma   90.00
#
_symmetry.space_group_name_H-M   'P 1'
#
loop_
_entity.id
_entity.type
_entity.pdbx_description
1 polymer ?
#
loop_
_entity_poly.entity_id
_entity_poly.type
_entity_poly.pdbx_seq_one_letter_code
_entity_poly.pdbx_strand_id
1 'polypeptide(L)'
;MSTESAMEAEELEPADSASVTKVESIGNQENDDDDMYLTKEILIHLKLLYNFRINNYGSIPFEMRDLVPTKHNLDQLFYGLTNLKNPNLDDIIFLALCFTRIAHISRGLDKSLQQAIINELHIKRSITLLKGKELDRKTILITMANFLELSTIYKALRMPKKYQQYANKILEAYFIYTKGEDEFPAPINILVSVGIFDEINTFYMV
;
A
#
# COMPACT_ATOMS: atom_id res chain seq x y z
N MET A 1 -7.58 41.87 -48.69
CA MET A 1 -8.43 41.89 -49.90
C MET A 1 -7.94 40.79 -50.83
N SER A 2 -8.88 39.96 -51.32
CA SER A 2 -8.75 38.94 -52.38
C SER A 2 -7.98 37.66 -52.02
N THR A 3 -8.47 36.43 -52.26
CA THR A 3 -9.72 35.90 -52.88
C THR A 3 -9.85 34.40 -52.52
N GLU A 4 -11.09 33.93 -52.37
CA GLU A 4 -11.54 32.52 -52.29
C GLU A 4 -11.40 31.77 -53.63
N SER A 5 -11.38 30.41 -53.58
CA SER A 5 -12.11 29.48 -54.48
C SER A 5 -11.80 28.02 -54.06
N ALA A 6 -12.74 27.28 -53.46
CA ALA A 6 -13.66 26.27 -54.03
C ALA A 6 -12.96 25.05 -54.66
N MET A 7 -12.96 23.88 -53.99
CA MET A 7 -13.93 22.76 -54.09
C MET A 7 -13.77 21.90 -55.35
N GLU A 8 -13.47 20.61 -55.16
CA GLU A 8 -14.02 19.51 -55.96
C GLU A 8 -13.91 18.19 -55.18
N ALA A 9 -15.00 17.44 -55.18
CA ALA A 9 -15.19 16.12 -54.62
C ALA A 9 -15.88 15.27 -55.70
N GLU A 10 -15.47 14.00 -55.87
CA GLU A 10 -16.23 12.86 -56.40
C GLU A 10 -15.29 11.64 -56.35
N GLU A 11 -15.52 10.62 -55.52
CA GLU A 11 -16.43 9.46 -55.66
C GLU A 11 -15.90 8.33 -56.57
N LEU A 12 -15.68 7.15 -55.96
CA LEU A 12 -16.31 5.85 -56.26
C LEU A 12 -15.39 4.62 -56.04
N GLU A 13 -15.85 3.76 -55.12
CA GLU A 13 -15.47 2.35 -54.88
C GLU A 13 -15.91 1.42 -56.06
N PRO A 14 -15.81 0.05 -56.06
CA PRO A 14 -15.44 -0.93 -55.01
C PRO A 14 -14.56 -2.13 -55.48
N ALA A 15 -14.17 -3.02 -54.58
CA ALA A 15 -14.21 -4.49 -54.80
C ALA A 15 -13.71 -5.31 -53.59
N ASP A 16 -14.55 -6.27 -53.21
CA ASP A 16 -14.35 -7.34 -52.23
C ASP A 16 -13.10 -8.20 -52.43
N SER A 17 -12.52 -8.69 -51.33
CA SER A 17 -12.19 -10.13 -51.22
C SER A 17 -11.91 -10.53 -49.77
N ALA A 18 -12.72 -11.48 -49.31
CA ALA A 18 -12.66 -12.11 -48.00
C ALA A 18 -11.40 -12.96 -47.81
N SER A 19 -10.89 -13.03 -46.58
CA SER A 19 -10.50 -14.32 -46.00
C SER A 19 -10.65 -14.28 -44.48
N VAL A 20 -11.59 -15.12 -44.03
CA VAL A 20 -11.79 -15.53 -42.65
C VAL A 20 -10.57 -16.34 -42.22
N THR A 21 -9.82 -15.84 -41.24
CA THR A 21 -9.00 -16.71 -40.38
C THR A 21 -9.45 -16.51 -38.95
N LYS A 22 -10.32 -17.42 -38.54
CA LYS A 22 -10.66 -17.72 -37.14
C LYS A 22 -9.37 -18.19 -36.47
N VAL A 23 -8.66 -17.27 -35.81
CA VAL A 23 -7.63 -17.65 -34.84
C VAL A 23 -8.29 -17.55 -33.48
N GLU A 24 -8.27 -18.68 -32.81
CA GLU A 24 -8.91 -18.96 -31.55
C GLU A 24 -8.55 -17.89 -30.52
N SER A 25 -9.60 -17.34 -29.91
CA SER A 25 -9.56 -16.76 -28.58
C SER A 25 -8.95 -17.80 -27.65
N ILE A 26 -7.63 -17.72 -27.45
CA ILE A 26 -6.98 -18.34 -26.31
C ILE A 26 -7.53 -17.58 -25.12
N GLY A 27 -8.52 -18.18 -24.46
CA GLY A 27 -9.00 -17.69 -23.19
C GLY A 27 -7.79 -17.46 -22.29
N ASN A 28 -7.64 -16.22 -21.83
CA ASN A 28 -6.90 -15.98 -20.61
C ASN A 28 -7.69 -16.71 -19.52
N GLN A 29 -7.29 -17.94 -19.26
CA GLN A 29 -7.81 -18.71 -18.13
C GLN A 29 -7.29 -17.97 -16.90
N GLU A 30 -8.21 -17.28 -16.25
CA GLU A 30 -7.98 -16.36 -15.15
C GLU A 30 -7.18 -17.03 -14.02
N ASN A 31 -6.12 -16.34 -13.57
CA ASN A 31 -5.31 -16.69 -12.40
C ASN A 31 -6.05 -16.44 -11.06
N ASP A 32 -7.39 -16.51 -11.07
CA ASP A 32 -8.22 -16.10 -9.93
C ASP A 32 -7.98 -16.95 -8.68
N ASP A 33 -7.61 -18.23 -8.85
CA ASP A 33 -7.30 -19.12 -7.72
C ASP A 33 -5.99 -18.76 -7.01
N ASP A 34 -4.97 -18.28 -7.75
CA ASP A 34 -3.64 -17.93 -7.21
C ASP A 34 -3.68 -16.55 -6.51
N ASP A 35 -4.38 -15.59 -7.12
CA ASP A 35 -4.62 -14.26 -6.53
C ASP A 35 -5.42 -14.39 -5.21
N MET A 36 -6.49 -15.20 -5.21
CA MET A 36 -7.27 -15.46 -4.00
C MET A 36 -6.44 -16.14 -2.90
N TYR A 37 -5.47 -16.99 -3.26
CA TYR A 37 -4.59 -17.64 -2.30
C TYR A 37 -3.63 -16.64 -1.65
N LEU A 38 -2.99 -15.78 -2.44
CA LEU A 38 -2.08 -14.74 -1.95
C LEU A 38 -2.77 -13.77 -0.99
N THR A 39 -3.96 -13.27 -1.34
CA THR A 39 -4.75 -12.39 -0.47
C THR A 39 -5.02 -13.04 0.89
N LYS A 40 -5.43 -14.31 0.90
CA LYS A 40 -5.71 -15.05 2.13
C LYS A 40 -4.45 -15.20 2.99
N GLU A 41 -3.32 -15.52 2.38
CA GLU A 41 -2.04 -15.66 3.08
C GLU A 41 -1.61 -14.34 3.76
N ILE A 42 -1.66 -13.22 3.04
CA ILE A 42 -1.32 -11.91 3.61
C ILE A 42 -2.28 -11.54 4.74
N LEU A 43 -3.58 -11.80 4.58
CA LEU A 43 -4.59 -11.51 5.60
C LEU A 43 -4.38 -12.33 6.89
N ILE A 44 -3.87 -13.56 6.81
CA ILE A 44 -3.52 -14.35 8.00
C ILE A 44 -2.45 -13.62 8.81
N HIS A 45 -1.38 -13.16 8.15
CA HIS A 45 -0.33 -12.38 8.81
C HIS A 45 -0.84 -11.05 9.35
N LEU A 46 -1.68 -10.34 8.59
CA LEU A 46 -2.25 -9.08 9.04
C LEU A 46 -3.09 -9.28 10.32
N LYS A 47 -3.98 -10.28 10.34
CA LYS A 47 -4.79 -10.60 11.52
C LYS A 47 -3.92 -10.99 12.71
N LEU A 48 -2.89 -11.80 12.50
CA LEU A 48 -1.94 -12.15 13.56
C LEU A 48 -1.28 -10.91 14.17
N LEU A 49 -0.86 -9.95 13.34
CA LEU A 49 -0.22 -8.71 13.79
C LEU A 49 -1.17 -7.73 14.48
N TYR A 50 -2.45 -7.72 14.13
CA TYR A 50 -3.44 -6.86 14.83
C TYR A 50 -3.98 -7.51 16.10
N ASN A 51 -3.99 -8.85 16.16
CA ASN A 51 -4.23 -9.59 17.41
C ASN A 51 -3.05 -9.46 18.39
N PHE A 52 -1.90 -8.97 17.93
CA PHE A 52 -0.80 -8.56 18.79
C PHE A 52 -1.24 -7.36 19.64
N ARG A 53 -1.74 -7.62 20.85
CA ARG A 53 -2.04 -6.60 21.86
C ARG A 53 -0.73 -6.10 22.46
N ILE A 54 -0.48 -4.80 22.34
CA ILE A 54 0.63 -4.10 23.03
C ILE A 54 0.24 -3.78 24.50
N ASN A 55 -0.92 -4.22 24.97
CA ASN A 55 -1.37 -3.99 26.34
C ASN A 55 -1.00 -5.14 27.26
N ASN A 56 -0.01 -4.90 28.12
CA ASN A 56 0.37 -5.63 29.33
C ASN A 56 -0.77 -5.69 30.37
N TYR A 57 -1.95 -6.16 29.99
CA TYR A 57 -3.04 -6.46 30.92
C TYR A 57 -3.52 -7.89 30.65
N GLY A 58 -2.76 -8.86 31.18
CA GLY A 58 -3.36 -10.10 31.69
C GLY A 58 -3.02 -11.41 31.01
N SER A 59 -2.25 -11.50 29.92
CA SER A 59 -1.98 -12.81 29.30
C SER A 59 -0.66 -12.83 28.54
N ILE A 60 0.33 -13.53 29.11
CA ILE A 60 1.63 -13.98 28.57
C ILE A 60 2.43 -12.92 27.76
N PRO A 61 3.63 -12.50 28.20
CA PRO A 61 4.48 -11.61 27.43
C PRO A 61 4.82 -12.25 26.08
N PHE A 62 4.32 -11.67 24.99
CA PHE A 62 4.71 -12.04 23.63
C PHE A 62 6.09 -11.42 23.36
N GLU A 63 7.05 -12.22 22.92
CA GLU A 63 8.42 -11.79 22.72
C GLU A 63 8.70 -11.45 21.25
N MET A 64 9.71 -10.63 20.99
CA MET A 64 10.16 -10.31 19.62
C MET A 64 10.49 -11.54 18.79
N ARG A 65 10.94 -12.63 19.43
CA ARG A 65 11.26 -13.92 18.78
C ARG A 65 10.04 -14.54 18.12
N ASP A 66 8.85 -14.31 18.67
CA ASP A 66 7.60 -14.90 18.18
C ASP A 66 7.14 -14.24 16.87
N LEU A 67 7.70 -13.07 16.52
CA LEU A 67 7.48 -12.39 15.24
C LEU A 67 8.46 -12.82 14.14
N VAL A 68 9.50 -13.62 14.45
CA VAL A 68 10.52 -14.01 13.46
C VAL A 68 9.93 -14.78 12.28
N PRO A 69 9.06 -15.79 12.46
CA PRO A 69 8.44 -16.49 11.33
C PRO A 69 7.62 -15.55 10.45
N THR A 70 6.82 -14.68 11.07
CA THR A 70 6.01 -13.69 10.36
C THR A 70 6.86 -12.73 9.55
N LYS A 71 7.97 -12.22 10.11
CA LYS A 71 8.91 -11.34 9.37
C LYS A 71 9.50 -12.04 8.16
N HIS A 72 9.90 -13.30 8.30
CA HIS A 72 10.46 -14.07 7.18
C HIS A 72 9.43 -14.26 6.05
N ASN A 73 8.20 -14.64 6.37
CA ASN A 73 7.15 -14.84 5.37
C ASN A 73 6.79 -13.53 4.66
N LEU A 74 6.69 -12.41 5.39
CA LEU A 74 6.42 -11.11 4.78
C LEU A 74 7.53 -10.66 3.83
N ASP A 75 8.78 -11.00 4.13
CA ASP A 75 9.90 -10.73 3.23
C ASP A 75 9.77 -11.52 1.93
N GLN A 76 9.39 -12.80 2.00
CA GLN A 76 9.12 -13.61 0.80
C GLN A 76 7.96 -13.04 -0.01
N LEU A 77 6.85 -12.69 0.65
CA LEU A 77 5.68 -12.06 0.02
C LEU A 77 6.05 -10.72 -0.64
N PHE A 78 6.93 -9.92 -0.02
CA PHE A 78 7.40 -8.67 -0.60
C PHE A 78 8.14 -8.89 -1.91
N TYR A 79 9.10 -9.82 -1.95
CA TYR A 79 9.82 -10.13 -3.19
C TYR A 79 8.91 -10.76 -4.24
N GLY A 80 7.99 -11.63 -3.85
CA GLY A 80 6.98 -12.18 -4.76
C GLY A 80 6.16 -11.08 -5.41
N LEU A 81 5.55 -10.22 -4.60
CA LEU A 81 4.60 -9.20 -5.04
C LEU A 81 5.28 -8.09 -5.85
N THR A 82 6.48 -7.65 -5.45
CA THR A 82 7.24 -6.61 -6.19
C THR A 82 7.76 -7.07 -7.54
N ASN A 83 7.86 -8.39 -7.77
CA ASN A 83 8.24 -8.96 -9.06
C ASN A 83 7.05 -9.25 -9.99
N LEU A 84 5.81 -9.14 -9.49
CA LEU A 84 4.62 -9.27 -10.33
C LEU A 84 4.46 -8.06 -11.24
N LYS A 85 4.03 -8.29 -12.49
CA LYS A 85 3.80 -7.22 -13.47
C LYS A 85 2.63 -6.33 -13.06
N ASN A 86 1.53 -6.94 -12.60
CA ASN A 86 0.28 -6.27 -12.25
C ASN A 86 -0.29 -6.86 -10.94
N PRO A 87 0.36 -6.63 -9.79
CA PRO A 87 -0.15 -7.14 -8.52
C PRO A 87 -1.50 -6.50 -8.14
N ASN A 88 -2.38 -7.27 -7.51
CA ASN A 88 -3.65 -6.80 -6.97
C ASN A 88 -3.42 -5.68 -5.94
N LEU A 89 -4.23 -4.61 -6.02
CA LEU A 89 -4.09 -3.45 -5.13
C LEU A 89 -4.33 -3.79 -3.66
N ASP A 90 -5.29 -4.67 -3.36
CA ASP A 90 -5.62 -5.02 -1.98
C ASP A 90 -4.48 -5.85 -1.35
N ASP A 91 -3.80 -6.71 -2.11
CA ASP A 91 -2.61 -7.43 -1.63
C ASP A 91 -1.45 -6.48 -1.31
N ILE A 92 -1.20 -5.50 -2.18
CA ILE A 92 -0.23 -4.43 -1.94
C ILE A 92 -0.54 -3.73 -0.61
N ILE A 93 -1.81 -3.36 -0.41
CA ILE A 93 -2.29 -2.65 0.77
C ILE A 93 -2.12 -3.50 2.02
N PHE A 94 -2.55 -4.76 2.01
CA PHE A 94 -2.46 -5.65 3.16
C PHE A 94 -1.01 -5.92 3.55
N LEU A 95 -0.13 -6.13 2.57
CA LEU A 95 1.29 -6.35 2.82
C LEU A 95 1.97 -5.08 3.36
N ALA A 96 1.62 -3.91 2.82
CA ALA A 96 2.10 -2.63 3.32
C ALA A 96 1.68 -2.42 4.79
N LEU A 97 0.42 -2.71 5.13
CA LEU A 97 -0.09 -2.68 6.51
C LEU A 97 0.66 -3.63 7.44
N CYS A 98 0.99 -4.84 6.99
CA CYS A 98 1.80 -5.78 7.77
C CYS A 98 3.16 -5.19 8.16
N PHE A 99 3.88 -4.61 7.20
CA PHE A 99 5.18 -3.98 7.49
C PHE A 99 5.05 -2.78 8.42
N THR A 100 4.03 -1.92 8.22
CA THR A 100 3.74 -0.79 9.11
C THR A 100 3.47 -1.28 10.55
N ARG A 101 2.64 -2.32 10.69
CA ARG A 101 2.27 -2.87 11.99
C ARG A 101 3.44 -3.55 12.70
N ILE A 102 4.29 -4.30 11.98
CA ILE A 102 5.51 -4.89 12.57
C ILE A 102 6.45 -3.83 13.13
N ALA A 103 6.67 -2.74 12.40
CA ALA A 103 7.51 -1.65 12.86
C ALA A 103 6.94 -1.01 14.14
N HIS A 104 5.63 -0.76 14.16
CA HIS A 104 4.93 -0.22 15.32
C HIS A 104 5.05 -1.14 16.55
N ILE A 105 4.77 -2.45 16.39
CA ILE A 105 4.90 -3.44 17.46
C ILE A 105 6.33 -3.50 17.98
N SER A 106 7.29 -3.66 17.07
CA SER A 106 8.71 -3.84 17.44
C SER A 106 9.25 -2.61 18.16
N ARG A 107 8.81 -1.40 17.80
CA ARG A 107 9.14 -0.13 18.51
C ARG A 107 8.63 -0.09 19.94
N GLY A 108 7.47 -0.72 20.22
CA GLY A 108 6.93 -0.85 21.57
C GLY A 108 7.72 -1.83 22.45
N LEU A 109 8.26 -2.88 21.84
CA LEU A 109 8.99 -3.96 22.54
C LEU A 109 10.47 -3.64 22.76
N ASP A 110 11.14 -3.04 21.77
CA ASP A 110 12.56 -2.70 21.84
C ASP A 110 12.82 -1.29 21.31
N LYS A 111 13.43 -0.45 22.17
CA LYS A 111 13.77 0.95 21.91
C LYS A 111 15.23 1.13 21.48
N SER A 112 15.95 0.05 21.21
CA SER A 112 17.34 0.09 20.77
C SER A 112 17.51 0.78 19.41
N LEU A 113 18.70 1.33 19.19
CA LEU A 113 19.05 1.95 17.90
C LEU A 113 19.01 0.93 16.75
N GLN A 114 19.44 -0.31 17.02
CA GLN A 114 19.41 -1.40 16.06
C GLN A 114 17.97 -1.71 15.64
N GLN A 115 17.04 -1.78 16.60
CA GLN A 115 15.64 -2.00 16.28
C GLN A 115 15.03 -0.84 15.51
N ALA A 116 15.42 0.41 15.80
CA ALA A 116 14.97 1.57 15.04
C ALA A 116 15.37 1.49 13.55
N ILE A 117 16.57 1.00 13.24
CA ILE A 117 17.03 0.79 11.85
C ILE A 117 16.22 -0.32 11.15
N ILE A 118 15.93 -1.42 11.86
CA ILE A 118 15.10 -2.52 11.33
C ILE A 118 13.67 -2.01 11.06
N ASN A 119 13.12 -1.21 11.96
CA ASN A 119 11.80 -0.59 11.78
C ASN A 119 11.80 0.36 10.57
N GLU A 120 12.85 1.15 10.38
CA GLU A 120 13.01 2.01 9.20
C GLU A 120 12.93 1.20 7.90
N LEU A 121 13.58 0.03 7.85
CA LEU A 121 13.53 -0.87 6.70
C LEU A 121 12.10 -1.37 6.41
N HIS A 122 11.38 -1.82 7.43
CA HIS A 122 9.99 -2.26 7.26
C HIS A 122 9.10 -1.12 6.73
N ILE A 123 9.19 0.08 7.32
CA ILE A 123 8.38 1.21 6.83
C ILE A 123 8.76 1.57 5.39
N LYS A 124 10.04 1.52 5.03
CA LYS A 124 10.48 1.75 3.64
C LYS A 124 9.90 0.72 2.68
N ARG A 125 9.83 -0.56 3.06
CA ARG A 125 9.16 -1.60 2.25
C ARG A 125 7.68 -1.30 2.06
N SER A 126 6.98 -0.88 3.12
CA SER A 126 5.59 -0.43 3.03
C SER A 126 5.42 0.74 2.04
N ILE A 127 6.30 1.75 2.11
CA ILE A 127 6.29 2.88 1.15
C ILE A 127 6.61 2.41 -0.28
N THR A 128 7.54 1.47 -0.46
CA THR A 128 7.87 0.92 -1.79
C THR A 128 6.66 0.24 -2.42
N LEU A 129 5.88 -0.52 -1.65
CA LEU A 129 4.65 -1.17 -2.13
C LEU A 129 3.61 -0.14 -2.58
N LEU A 130 3.47 0.96 -1.84
CA LEU A 130 2.48 2.01 -2.11
C LEU A 130 2.92 3.03 -3.18
N LYS A 131 4.10 2.85 -3.78
CA LYS A 131 4.65 3.82 -4.73
C LYS A 131 3.74 4.00 -5.95
N GLY A 132 3.45 5.25 -6.29
CA GLY A 132 2.52 5.64 -7.37
C GLY A 132 1.05 5.43 -7.04
N LYS A 133 0.73 5.06 -5.80
CA LYS A 133 -0.61 4.81 -5.28
C LYS A 133 -0.85 5.55 -3.97
N GLU A 134 0.03 6.48 -3.60
CA GLU A 134 0.07 7.10 -2.28
C GLU A 134 -1.19 7.92 -1.94
N LEU A 135 -1.88 8.40 -2.98
CA LEU A 135 -3.05 9.28 -2.92
C LEU A 135 -4.36 8.55 -3.28
N ASP A 136 -4.35 7.21 -3.34
CA ASP A 136 -5.60 6.47 -3.48
C ASP A 136 -6.38 6.51 -2.16
N ARG A 137 -7.71 6.55 -2.23
CA ARG A 137 -8.58 6.61 -1.04
C ARG A 137 -8.37 5.44 -0.08
N LYS A 138 -7.91 4.28 -0.57
CA LYS A 138 -7.59 3.09 0.23
C LYS A 138 -6.20 3.15 0.89
N THR A 139 -5.28 3.95 0.36
CA THR A 139 -3.85 3.93 0.73
C THR A 139 -3.41 5.18 1.49
N ILE A 140 -4.08 6.32 1.30
CA ILE A 140 -3.66 7.63 1.84
C ILE A 140 -3.42 7.59 3.35
N LEU A 141 -4.28 6.91 4.11
CA LEU A 141 -4.11 6.76 5.55
C LEU A 141 -2.84 5.96 5.89
N ILE A 142 -2.54 4.91 5.14
CA ILE A 142 -1.35 4.08 5.34
C ILE A 142 -0.08 4.86 4.97
N THR A 143 -0.13 5.61 3.87
CA THR A 143 0.93 6.53 3.46
C THR A 143 1.26 7.51 4.58
N MET A 144 0.25 8.18 5.13
CA MET A 144 0.42 9.13 6.24
C MET A 144 0.95 8.45 7.51
N ALA A 145 0.45 7.26 7.86
CA ALA A 145 0.94 6.48 8.98
C ALA A 145 2.42 6.10 8.82
N ASN A 146 2.85 5.71 7.61
CA ASN A 146 4.25 5.42 7.31
C ASN A 146 5.15 6.65 7.47
N PHE A 147 4.70 7.83 7.04
CA PHE A 147 5.44 9.06 7.26
C PHE A 147 5.54 9.43 8.74
N LEU A 148 4.47 9.22 9.51
CA LEU A 148 4.47 9.40 10.96
C LEU A 148 5.46 8.45 11.66
N GLU A 149 5.46 7.17 11.29
CA GLU A 149 6.40 6.19 11.85
C GLU A 149 7.85 6.52 11.48
N LEU A 150 8.14 6.90 10.22
CA LEU A 150 9.49 7.36 9.86
C LEU A 150 9.91 8.61 10.62
N SER A 151 9.01 9.58 10.78
CA SER A 151 9.29 10.77 11.60
C SER A 151 9.66 10.36 13.02
N THR A 152 8.87 9.48 13.65
CA THR A 152 9.13 8.96 15.00
C THR A 152 10.46 8.22 15.09
N ILE A 153 10.78 7.36 14.13
CA ILE A 153 12.05 6.64 14.04
C ILE A 153 13.21 7.63 13.93
N TYR A 154 13.16 8.59 13.02
CA TYR A 154 14.24 9.56 12.84
C TYR A 154 14.41 10.52 14.01
N LYS A 155 13.33 10.79 14.76
CA LYS A 155 13.42 11.49 16.06
C LYS A 155 14.24 10.66 17.06
N ALA A 156 13.96 9.36 17.17
CA ALA A 156 14.71 8.45 18.04
C ALA A 156 16.19 8.31 17.61
N LEU A 157 16.45 8.29 16.29
CA LEU A 157 17.80 8.27 15.72
C LEU A 157 18.53 9.63 15.80
N ARG A 158 17.93 10.67 16.41
CA ARG A 158 18.47 12.04 16.48
C ARG A 158 18.86 12.63 15.11
N MET A 159 18.03 12.37 14.10
CA MET A 159 18.19 12.90 12.74
C MET A 159 17.15 13.99 12.45
N PRO A 160 17.33 15.22 12.98
CA PRO A 160 16.28 16.25 12.98
C PRO A 160 15.80 16.65 11.58
N LYS A 161 16.72 16.72 10.60
CA LYS A 161 16.37 17.04 9.20
C LYS A 161 15.40 16.00 8.60
N LYS A 162 15.66 14.71 8.82
CA LYS A 162 14.80 13.63 8.33
C LYS A 162 13.48 13.58 9.10
N TYR A 163 13.54 13.72 10.42
CA TYR A 163 12.34 13.83 11.27
C TYR A 163 11.38 14.90 10.72
N GLN A 164 11.88 16.12 10.48
CA GLN A 164 11.09 17.23 9.97
C GLN A 164 10.60 16.99 8.54
N GLN A 165 11.44 16.43 7.68
CA GLN A 165 11.06 16.06 6.32
C GLN A 165 9.83 15.14 6.29
N TYR A 166 9.83 14.07 7.10
CA TYR A 166 8.71 13.13 7.13
C TYR A 166 7.50 13.67 7.88
N ALA A 167 7.68 14.51 8.90
CA ALA A 167 6.57 15.22 9.53
C ALA A 167 5.82 16.12 8.53
N ASN A 168 6.56 16.87 7.72
CA ASN A 168 5.97 17.74 6.69
C ASN A 168 5.24 16.94 5.60
N LYS A 169 5.78 15.77 5.21
CA LYS A 169 5.15 14.89 4.22
C LYS A 169 3.75 14.41 4.60
N ILE A 170 3.42 14.34 5.90
CA ILE A 170 2.07 13.95 6.35
C ILE A 170 1.06 15.01 5.90
N LEU A 171 1.35 16.28 6.16
CA LEU A 171 0.49 17.41 5.79
C LEU A 171 0.47 17.59 4.27
N GLU A 172 1.60 17.43 3.60
CA GLU A 172 1.71 17.48 2.14
C GLU A 172 0.84 16.40 1.48
N ALA A 173 0.91 15.15 1.95
CA ALA A 173 0.09 14.06 1.42
C ALA A 173 -1.40 14.35 1.58
N TYR A 174 -1.81 14.83 2.76
CA TYR A 174 -3.20 15.21 3.01
C TYR A 174 -3.65 16.35 2.08
N PHE A 175 -2.86 17.42 1.98
CA PHE A 175 -3.18 18.57 1.15
C PHE A 175 -3.29 18.21 -0.34
N ILE A 176 -2.38 17.37 -0.85
CA ILE A 176 -2.43 16.91 -2.25
C ILE A 176 -3.66 16.02 -2.48
N TYR A 177 -3.97 15.13 -1.52
CA TYR A 177 -5.14 14.25 -1.62
C TYR A 177 -6.46 15.02 -1.67
N THR A 178 -6.62 16.01 -0.80
CA THR A 178 -7.84 16.84 -0.76
C THR A 178 -7.84 17.95 -1.80
N LYS A 179 -6.69 18.24 -2.43
CA LYS A 179 -6.46 19.42 -3.28
C LYS A 179 -6.76 20.76 -2.58
N GLY A 180 -6.83 20.76 -1.24
CA GLY A 180 -7.28 21.92 -0.46
C GLY A 180 -8.78 22.21 -0.57
N GLU A 181 -9.57 21.26 -1.07
CA GLU A 181 -11.03 21.36 -1.20
C GLU A 181 -11.72 20.63 -0.04
N ASP A 182 -12.93 21.07 0.32
CA ASP A 182 -13.76 20.40 1.33
C ASP A 182 -14.46 19.15 0.77
N GLU A 183 -14.66 19.11 -0.55
CA GLU A 183 -15.28 17.99 -1.25
C GLU A 183 -14.21 17.06 -1.82
N PHE A 184 -13.92 15.97 -1.11
CA PHE A 184 -12.98 14.94 -1.57
C PHE A 184 -13.47 13.54 -1.20
N PRO A 185 -13.03 12.48 -1.91
CA PRO A 185 -13.38 11.12 -1.54
C PRO A 185 -12.93 10.81 -0.11
N ALA A 186 -13.84 10.32 0.74
CA ALA A 186 -13.47 9.94 2.10
C ALA A 186 -12.41 8.82 2.08
N PRO A 187 -11.30 8.96 2.83
CA PRO A 187 -10.35 7.87 3.01
C PRO A 187 -11.00 6.63 3.61
N ILE A 188 -10.59 5.45 3.15
CA ILE A 188 -11.13 4.16 3.60
C ILE A 188 -10.19 3.56 4.64
N ASN A 189 -10.71 3.24 5.83
CA ASN A 189 -10.01 2.40 6.79
C ASN A 189 -10.10 0.93 6.36
N ILE A 190 -9.06 0.44 5.70
CA ILE A 190 -9.03 -0.91 5.14
C ILE A 190 -9.16 -2.01 6.19
N LEU A 191 -8.68 -1.79 7.42
CA LEU A 191 -8.77 -2.80 8.49
C LEU A 191 -10.23 -3.16 8.80
N VAL A 192 -11.10 -2.14 8.88
CA VAL A 192 -12.54 -2.34 9.12
C VAL A 192 -13.17 -3.14 7.98
N SER A 193 -12.75 -2.90 6.74
CA SER A 193 -13.27 -3.61 5.56
C SER A 193 -12.95 -5.11 5.56
N VAL A 194 -11.91 -5.54 6.27
CA VAL A 194 -11.50 -6.95 6.39
C VAL A 194 -11.82 -7.56 7.76
N GLY A 195 -12.67 -6.90 8.54
CA GLY A 195 -13.14 -7.39 9.84
C GLY A 195 -12.10 -7.31 10.95
N ILE A 196 -11.09 -6.44 10.82
CA ILE A 196 -10.12 -6.13 11.87
C ILE A 196 -10.55 -4.83 12.55
N PHE A 197 -11.08 -4.97 13.76
CA PHE A 197 -11.49 -3.84 14.59
C PHE A 197 -10.40 -3.59 15.64
N ASP A 198 -9.57 -2.58 15.43
CA ASP A 198 -8.68 -2.07 16.48
C ASP A 198 -9.50 -1.08 17.32
N GLU A 199 -9.77 -1.40 18.59
CA GLU A 199 -10.46 -0.49 19.52
C GLU A 199 -9.68 0.82 19.73
N ILE A 200 -8.40 0.83 19.34
CA ILE A 200 -7.54 2.01 19.32
C ILE A 200 -7.31 2.39 17.85
N ASN A 201 -8.19 3.24 17.30
CA ASN A 201 -7.91 3.95 16.06
C ASN A 201 -6.61 4.74 16.24
N THR A 202 -5.51 4.20 15.74
CA THR A 202 -4.15 4.74 15.90
C THR A 202 -3.95 6.06 15.16
N PHE A 203 -4.94 6.50 14.37
CA PHE A 203 -4.97 7.80 13.72
C PHE A 203 -5.39 8.97 14.63
N TYR A 204 -5.85 8.72 15.87
CA TYR A 204 -6.37 9.77 16.76
C TYR A 204 -5.51 10.13 17.97
N MET A 205 -4.27 9.64 18.12
CA MET A 205 -3.45 10.03 19.28
C MET A 205 -2.09 10.59 18.87
N VAL A 206 -2.09 11.93 18.78
CA VAL A 206 -0.95 12.83 19.00
C VAL A 206 -0.46 12.68 20.45
#